data_AF-A0A7X2L0H0-F1
#
_entry.id   AF-A0A7X2L0H0-F1
#
_cell.length_a   1.000
_cell.length_b   1.000
_cell.length_c   1.000
_cell.angle_alpha   90.00
_cell.angle_beta   90.00
_cell.angle_gamma   90.00
#
_symmetry.space_group_name_H-M   'P 1'
#
loop_
_entity.id
_entity.type
_entity.pdbx_description
1 polymer ?
#
loop_
_entity_poly.entity_id
_entity_poly.type
_entity_poly.pdbx_seq_one_letter_code
_entity_poly.pdbx_strand_id
1 'polypeptide(L)'
;MSVSNESLIGDLIYVIEGYIAQTKIDSEGSLEIENSIELGVGEAVIYQDWYYDKRDDNISIMIKYKRTDNEECWSAIETYFVTEDVWIGLKNYFTEGK
;
A
#
# COMPACT_ATOMS: atom_id res chain seq x y z
N MET A 1 -12.03 8.72 5.57
CA MET A 1 -11.04 7.97 6.36
C MET A 1 -9.73 8.03 5.61
N SER A 2 -8.67 8.44 6.28
CA SER A 2 -7.35 8.75 5.74
C SER A 2 -6.33 7.98 6.55
N VAL A 3 -5.60 7.08 5.89
CA VAL A 3 -4.56 6.25 6.51
C VAL A 3 -3.51 7.12 7.19
N SER A 4 -3.09 8.21 6.56
CA SER A 4 -2.07 9.12 7.12
C SER A 4 -2.51 9.82 8.42
N ASN A 5 -3.81 10.07 8.60
CA ASN A 5 -4.34 10.79 9.76
C ASN A 5 -4.90 9.88 10.86
N GLU A 6 -5.25 8.63 10.54
CA GLU A 6 -5.96 7.73 11.45
C GLU A 6 -5.09 6.55 11.94
N SER A 7 -3.96 6.27 11.29
CA SER A 7 -3.12 5.11 11.63
C SER A 7 -1.96 5.49 12.56
N LEU A 8 -1.63 4.59 13.47
CA LEU A 8 -0.44 4.61 14.31
C LEU A 8 0.61 3.62 13.79
N ILE A 9 1.89 3.90 14.07
CA ILE A 9 2.99 3.02 13.69
C ILE A 9 2.74 1.62 14.24
N GLY A 10 2.74 0.62 13.35
CA GLY A 10 2.44 -0.77 13.70
C GLY A 10 1.04 -1.23 13.32
N ASP A 11 0.14 -0.32 12.97
CA ASP A 11 -1.21 -0.68 12.53
C ASP A 11 -1.20 -1.43 11.20
N LEU A 12 -2.17 -2.33 11.03
CA LEU A 12 -2.42 -2.96 9.74
C LEU A 12 -3.24 -2.04 8.86
N ILE A 13 -2.76 -1.86 7.63
CA ILE A 13 -3.47 -1.19 6.55
C ILE A 13 -3.58 -2.14 5.37
N TYR A 14 -4.63 -1.98 4.57
CA TYR A 14 -4.99 -2.94 3.54
C TYR A 14 -4.90 -2.32 2.16
N VAL A 15 -4.31 -3.07 1.23
CA VAL A 15 -4.19 -2.68 -0.18
C VAL A 15 -5.55 -2.79 -0.86
N ILE A 16 -6.03 -1.73 -1.50
CA ILE A 16 -7.32 -1.70 -2.23
C ILE A 16 -7.19 -1.68 -3.75
N GLU A 17 -5.98 -1.42 -4.25
CA GLU A 17 -5.63 -1.48 -5.66
C GLU A 17 -4.25 -2.12 -5.78
N GLY A 18 -4.08 -3.11 -6.66
CA GLY A 18 -2.83 -3.85 -6.77
C GLY A 18 -1.72 -3.05 -7.49
N TYR A 19 -0.47 -3.23 -7.08
CA TYR A 19 0.69 -2.53 -7.67
C TYR A 19 2.01 -3.27 -7.43
N ILE A 20 3.06 -2.83 -8.14
CA ILE A 20 4.44 -3.32 -7.96
C ILE A 20 5.13 -2.43 -6.93
N ALA A 21 5.41 -2.98 -5.74
CA ALA A 21 6.08 -2.27 -4.64
C ALA A 21 7.59 -2.15 -4.86
N GLN A 22 8.21 -3.13 -5.51
CA GLN A 22 9.61 -3.11 -5.88
C GLN A 22 9.79 -3.66 -7.29
N THR A 23 10.32 -2.84 -8.20
CA THR A 23 10.61 -3.25 -9.58
C THR A 23 11.99 -3.90 -9.67
N LYS A 24 12.07 -5.02 -10.39
CA LYS A 24 13.33 -5.58 -10.91
C LYS A 24 13.39 -5.39 -12.41
N ILE A 25 14.54 -4.93 -12.87
CA ILE A 25 14.81 -4.67 -14.29
C ILE A 25 15.90 -5.63 -14.72
N ASP A 26 15.70 -6.31 -15.84
CA ASP A 26 16.67 -7.25 -16.40
C ASP A 26 17.88 -6.51 -17.03
N SER A 27 18.85 -7.28 -17.52
CA SER A 27 20.04 -6.73 -18.17
C SER A 27 19.75 -5.98 -19.49
N GLU A 28 18.58 -6.17 -20.07
CA GLU A 28 18.14 -5.52 -21.31
C GLU A 28 17.33 -4.24 -21.05
N GLY A 29 17.05 -3.93 -19.77
CA GLY A 29 16.29 -2.76 -19.36
C GLY A 29 14.78 -2.98 -19.29
N SER A 30 14.31 -4.22 -19.39
CA SER A 30 12.89 -4.56 -19.33
C SER A 30 12.45 -4.93 -17.91
N LEU A 31 11.17 -4.71 -17.60
CA LEU A 31 10.58 -5.09 -16.32
C LEU A 31 10.52 -6.62 -16.20
N GLU A 32 11.19 -7.15 -15.18
CA GLU A 32 11.17 -8.56 -14.82
C GLU A 32 10.13 -8.77 -13.72
N ILE A 33 8.91 -9.13 -14.14
CA ILE A 33 7.76 -9.27 -13.24
C ILE A 33 7.99 -10.38 -12.20
N GLU A 34 8.53 -11.52 -12.60
CA GLU A 34 8.71 -12.70 -11.72
C GLU A 34 9.61 -12.44 -10.50
N ASN A 35 10.56 -11.50 -10.63
CA ASN A 35 11.47 -11.12 -9.55
C ASN A 35 11.07 -9.80 -8.87
N SER A 36 10.03 -9.14 -9.35
CA SER A 36 9.48 -7.94 -8.73
C SER A 36 8.59 -8.31 -7.54
N ILE A 37 8.40 -7.36 -6.61
CA ILE A 37 7.48 -7.56 -5.48
C ILE A 37 6.15 -6.88 -5.82
N GLU A 38 5.11 -7.70 -5.96
CA GLU A 38 3.74 -7.25 -6.15
C GLU A 38 2.95 -7.32 -4.84
N LEU A 39 2.05 -6.35 -4.66
CA LEU A 39 1.06 -6.35 -3.59
C LEU A 39 -0.34 -6.37 -4.21
N GLY A 40 -1.09 -7.41 -3.90
CA GLY A 40 -2.46 -7.60 -4.36
C GLY A 40 -3.52 -6.92 -3.48
N VAL A 41 -4.73 -6.79 -4.02
CA VAL A 41 -5.90 -6.30 -3.27
C VAL A 41 -6.18 -7.22 -2.08
N GLY A 42 -6.37 -6.64 -0.90
CA GLY A 42 -6.64 -7.31 0.35
C GLY A 42 -5.40 -7.78 1.11
N GLU A 43 -4.20 -7.62 0.55
CA GLU A 43 -2.97 -7.81 1.32
C GLU A 43 -2.86 -6.77 2.44
N ALA A 44 -2.43 -7.23 3.61
CA ALA A 44 -2.19 -6.38 4.78
C ALA A 44 -0.70 -6.02 4.85
N VAL A 45 -0.42 -4.75 5.08
CA VAL A 45 0.93 -4.25 5.37
C VAL A 45 0.93 -3.46 6.68
N ILE A 46 2.10 -3.35 7.30
CA ILE A 46 2.26 -2.65 8.57
C ILE A 46 2.63 -1.20 8.27
N TYR A 47 1.79 -0.28 8.70
CA TYR A 47 2.02 1.16 8.61
C TYR A 47 3.25 1.56 9.43
N GLN A 48 4.11 2.41 8.87
CA GLN A 48 5.34 2.88 9.50
C GLN A 48 5.40 4.40 9.67
N ASP A 49 4.97 5.17 8.67
CA ASP A 49 4.93 6.63 8.70
C ASP A 49 4.21 7.17 7.45
N TRP A 50 4.14 8.48 7.29
CA TRP A 50 3.70 9.14 6.06
C TRP A 50 4.47 10.44 5.79
N TYR A 51 4.49 10.89 4.54
CA TYR A 51 5.11 12.15 4.16
C TYR A 51 4.47 12.73 2.89
N TYR A 52 4.68 14.03 2.66
CA TYR A 52 4.31 14.65 1.39
C TYR A 52 5.41 14.46 0.34
N ASP A 53 5.07 13.89 -0.82
CA ASP A 53 5.92 13.94 -2.01
C ASP A 53 5.42 15.06 -2.92
N LYS A 54 6.30 15.99 -3.28
CA LYS A 54 6.00 17.10 -4.18
C LYS A 54 6.77 16.92 -5.47
N ARG A 55 6.04 16.78 -6.58
CA ARG A 55 6.60 16.73 -7.94
C ARG A 55 5.96 17.82 -8.78
N ASP A 56 6.78 18.80 -9.17
CA ASP A 56 6.35 20.03 -9.83
C ASP A 56 5.23 20.74 -9.03
N ASP A 57 4.04 20.85 -9.63
CA ASP A 57 2.85 21.47 -9.03
C ASP A 57 1.93 20.46 -8.31
N ASN A 58 2.27 19.17 -8.33
CA ASN A 58 1.49 18.13 -7.68
C ASN A 58 2.05 17.77 -6.29
N ILE A 59 1.15 17.61 -5.32
CA ILE A 59 1.48 17.13 -3.97
C ILE A 59 0.68 15.84 -3.75
N SER A 60 1.36 14.79 -3.32
CA SER A 60 0.77 13.51 -2.96
C SER A 60 1.15 13.11 -1.54
N ILE A 61 0.22 12.47 -0.83
CA ILE A 61 0.54 11.85 0.45
C ILE A 61 1.07 10.45 0.18
N MET A 62 2.28 10.19 0.67
CA MET A 62 2.95 8.92 0.59
C MET A 62 2.86 8.22 1.94
N ILE A 63 2.52 6.94 1.91
CA ILE A 63 2.50 6.07 3.09
C ILE A 63 3.76 5.22 3.06
N LYS A 64 4.51 5.23 4.16
CA LYS A 64 5.62 4.32 4.41
C LYS A 64 5.09 3.09 5.14
N TYR A 65 5.43 1.92 4.65
CA TYR A 65 4.93 0.66 5.17
C TYR A 65 5.98 -0.45 5.01
N LYS A 66 5.76 -1.58 5.67
CA LYS A 66 6.52 -2.82 5.48
C LYS A 66 5.59 -4.02 5.45
N ARG A 67 6.03 -5.13 4.86
CA ARG A 67 5.28 -6.39 4.98
C ARG A 67 5.42 -6.99 6.38
N THR A 68 4.54 -7.92 6.71
CA THR A 68 4.57 -8.66 7.97
C THR A 68 5.72 -9.66 8.04
N ASP A 69 6.22 -10.11 6.89
CA ASP A 69 7.28 -11.12 6.73
C ASP A 69 8.65 -10.53 6.37
N ASN A 70 8.74 -9.21 6.17
CA ASN A 70 9.96 -8.53 5.74
C ASN A 70 10.19 -7.24 6.56
N GLU A 71 11.45 -6.94 6.84
CA GLU A 71 11.86 -5.69 7.48
C GLU A 71 12.03 -4.52 6.49
N GLU A 72 12.09 -4.81 5.19
CA GLU A 72 12.21 -3.79 4.15
C GLU A 72 10.97 -2.87 4.14
N CYS A 73 11.23 -1.56 4.15
CA CYS A 73 10.19 -0.54 4.10
C CYS A 73 10.08 0.04 2.69
N TRP A 74 8.86 0.11 2.19
CA TRP A 74 8.54 0.74 0.91
C TRP A 74 7.64 1.96 1.14
N SER A 75 7.34 2.67 0.05
CA SER A 75 6.42 3.80 0.08
C SER A 75 5.56 3.83 -1.18
N ALA A 76 4.27 4.12 -1.01
CA ALA A 76 3.32 4.26 -2.11
C ALA A 76 2.30 5.36 -1.78
N ILE A 77 1.57 5.84 -2.79
CA ILE A 77 0.56 6.89 -2.61
C ILE A 77 -0.55 6.37 -1.69
N GLU A 78 -1.07 7.21 -0.80
CA GLU A 78 -2.10 6.86 0.18
C GLU A 78 -3.34 6.20 -0.43
N THR A 79 -3.69 6.54 -1.68
CA THR A 79 -4.87 6.02 -2.38
C THR A 79 -4.84 4.51 -2.62
N TYR A 80 -3.68 3.86 -2.47
CA TYR A 80 -3.58 2.40 -2.53
C TYR A 80 -4.05 1.70 -1.26
N PHE A 81 -4.29 2.44 -0.17
CA PHE A 81 -4.51 1.86 1.16
C PHE A 81 -5.80 2.32 1.81
N VAL A 82 -6.32 1.47 2.69
CA VAL A 82 -7.37 1.82 3.66
C VAL A 82 -7.02 1.27 5.04
N THR A 83 -7.62 1.84 6.08
CA THR A 83 -7.51 1.34 7.45
C THR A 83 -8.23 -0.01 7.60
N GLU A 84 -7.89 -0.77 8.65
CA GLU A 84 -8.53 -2.06 8.95
C GLU A 84 -10.05 -1.97 9.06
N ASP A 85 -10.58 -0.95 9.74
CA ASP A 85 -12.02 -0.73 9.91
C ASP A 85 -12.74 -0.53 8.56
N VAL A 86 -12.14 0.26 7.66
CA VAL A 86 -12.66 0.45 6.30
C VAL A 86 -12.64 -0.87 5.54
N TRP A 87 -11.55 -1.63 5.63
CA TRP A 87 -11.43 -2.91 4.96
C TRP A 87 -12.48 -3.92 5.44
N ILE A 88 -12.71 -3.99 6.75
CA ILE A 88 -13.78 -4.82 7.33
C ILE A 88 -15.15 -4.36 6.82
N GLY A 89 -15.42 -3.06 6.81
CA GLY A 89 -16.65 -2.50 6.28
C GLY A 89 -16.89 -2.85 4.80
N LEU A 90 -15.85 -2.76 3.96
CA LEU A 90 -15.91 -3.15 2.55
C LEU A 90 -16.21 -4.64 2.40
N LYS A 91 -15.51 -5.51 3.12
CA LYS A 91 -15.77 -6.97 3.09
C LYS A 91 -17.23 -7.26 3.43
N ASN A 92 -17.72 -6.70 4.54
CA ASN A 92 -19.10 -6.93 4.99
C ASN A 92 -20.12 -6.47 3.95
N TYR A 93 -19.93 -5.28 3.37
CA TYR A 93 -20.80 -4.75 2.33
C TYR A 93 -20.94 -5.69 1.13
N PHE A 94 -19.83 -6.25 0.64
CA PHE A 94 -19.83 -7.17 -0.49
C PHE A 94 -20.27 -8.61 -0.15
N THR A 95 -20.20 -9.02 1.13
CA THR A 95 -20.65 -10.34 1.57
C THR A 95 -22.12 -10.38 1.98
N GLU A 96 -22.62 -9.34 2.65
CA GLU A 96 -24.00 -9.26 3.16
C GLU A 96 -25.00 -8.75 2.12
N GLY A 97 -24.52 -8.16 1.02
CA GLY A 97 -25.35 -7.77 -0.13
C GLY A 97 -25.80 -8.94 -1.03
N LYS A 98 -25.78 -10.19 -0.54
CA LYS A 98 -26.26 -11.39 -1.22
C LYS A 98 -27.45 -12.02 -0.51
#